data_AF-A0A1F9VPE0-F1
#
_entry.id   AF-A0A1F9VPE0-F1
#
_cell.length_a   1.000
_cell.length_b   1.000
_cell.length_c   1.000
_cell.angle_alpha   90.00
_cell.angle_beta   90.00
_cell.angle_gamma   90.00
#
_symmetry.space_group_name_H-M   'P 1'
#
loop_
_entity.id
_entity.type
_entity.pdbx_description
1 polymer ?
#
loop_
_entity_poly.entity_id
_entity_poly.type
_entity_poly.pdbx_seq_one_letter_code
_entity_poly.pdbx_strand_id
1 'polypeptide(L)'
;MVGLLYALDPVACAHAPLLLSEVVFTFFLTLSLLLLLRAGEEPRDPTPIALSGLCLGGATLTRPISVYLWLPWSLALAWAWPHRFKRQACLFAATALLLPAFWCARNWTNWRSFSFNPVRVADAMFWQAAAIQASIEGISMDDSRAKLANEFRQLYPKPSENSVEESRLLHAFARKIVVTHPMQAIKLYPISVLKMLLSPGLDLIAKAIWPNQSVPNKQSLVNKVMGLGTLAILEQRPLLWIVGGWVCLLLGLNYGLAALGFWRLYMGRQRFVLAACLVPIVFLVMVSSGGWVYYRHRIPILPLLEVLAAASGIRALGLRR
;
A
#
# COMPACT_ATOMS: atom_id res chain seq x y z
N MET A 1 -17.00 -14.11 -7.65
CA MET A 1 -17.34 -12.67 -7.47
C MET A 1 -16.08 -11.83 -7.27
N VAL A 2 -15.29 -12.07 -6.20
CA VAL A 2 -13.99 -11.40 -5.93
C VAL A 2 -13.12 -11.29 -7.18
N GLY A 3 -12.72 -12.42 -7.76
CA GLY A 3 -11.87 -12.42 -8.96
C GLY A 3 -12.48 -11.76 -10.20
N LEU A 4 -13.81 -11.67 -10.30
CA LEU A 4 -14.47 -10.99 -11.42
C LEU A 4 -14.39 -9.47 -11.25
N LEU A 5 -14.62 -8.96 -10.03
CA LEU A 5 -14.46 -7.53 -9.74
C LEU A 5 -13.03 -7.08 -9.98
N TYR A 6 -12.04 -7.87 -9.53
CA TYR A 6 -10.63 -7.58 -9.77
C TYR A 6 -10.25 -7.61 -11.26
N ALA A 7 -10.71 -8.64 -12.00
CA ALA A 7 -10.40 -8.79 -13.42
C ALA A 7 -11.04 -7.71 -14.30
N LEU A 8 -12.11 -7.06 -13.83
CA LEU A 8 -12.76 -5.96 -14.54
C LEU A 8 -12.13 -4.60 -14.22
N ASP A 9 -11.25 -4.49 -13.22
CA ASP A 9 -10.56 -3.24 -12.88
C ASP A 9 -9.52 -2.88 -13.98
N PRO A 10 -9.76 -1.80 -14.77
CA PRO A 10 -8.85 -1.41 -15.84
C PRO A 10 -7.45 -1.03 -15.35
N VAL A 11 -7.34 -0.52 -14.12
CA VAL A 11 -6.07 -0.14 -13.51
C VAL A 11 -5.27 -1.40 -13.16
N ALA A 12 -5.91 -2.41 -12.59
CA ALA A 12 -5.25 -3.70 -12.33
C ALA A 12 -4.78 -4.35 -13.64
N CYS A 13 -5.62 -4.35 -14.67
CA CYS A 13 -5.28 -4.84 -16.01
C CYS A 13 -4.13 -4.06 -16.65
N ALA A 14 -4.10 -2.73 -16.51
CA ALA A 14 -3.01 -1.90 -17.03
C ALA A 14 -1.67 -2.12 -16.31
N HIS A 15 -1.70 -2.57 -15.04
CA HIS A 15 -0.48 -2.93 -14.30
C HIS A 15 -0.03 -4.38 -14.53
N ALA A 16 -0.91 -5.27 -14.96
CA ALA A 16 -0.58 -6.67 -15.18
C ALA A 16 0.65 -6.91 -16.09
N PRO A 17 0.84 -6.19 -17.22
CA PRO A 17 2.04 -6.37 -18.05
C PRO A 17 3.28 -5.67 -17.49
N LEU A 18 3.13 -4.78 -16.50
CA LEU A 18 4.26 -4.13 -15.86
C LEU A 18 4.83 -5.12 -14.85
N LEU A 19 6.03 -5.64 -15.09
CA LEU A 19 6.74 -6.54 -14.19
C LEU A 19 7.14 -5.77 -12.91
N LEU A 20 6.16 -5.60 -12.03
CA LEU A 20 6.21 -4.77 -10.83
C LEU A 20 6.13 -5.64 -9.58
N SER A 21 6.85 -5.24 -8.53
CA SER A 21 6.83 -5.95 -7.24
C SER A 21 5.44 -5.91 -6.58
N GLU A 22 4.60 -4.94 -6.95
CA GLU A 22 3.18 -4.85 -6.64
C GLU A 22 2.41 -6.16 -6.86
N VAL A 23 2.61 -6.83 -7.99
CA VAL A 23 1.82 -8.02 -8.37
C VAL A 23 2.19 -9.19 -7.46
N VAL A 24 3.49 -9.46 -7.31
CA VAL A 24 4.00 -10.53 -6.45
C VAL A 24 3.66 -10.27 -4.98
N PHE A 25 3.76 -9.02 -4.54
CA PHE A 25 3.35 -8.59 -3.20
C PHE A 25 1.87 -8.86 -2.94
N THR A 26 1.01 -8.44 -3.88
CA THR A 26 -0.44 -8.62 -3.77
C THR A 26 -0.83 -10.09 -3.77
N PHE A 27 -0.16 -10.93 -4.58
CA PHE A 27 -0.33 -12.37 -4.57
C PHE A 27 -0.04 -12.97 -3.19
N PHE A 28 1.15 -12.72 -2.63
CA PHE A 28 1.51 -13.26 -1.32
C PHE A 28 0.62 -12.74 -0.19
N LEU A 29 0.25 -11.45 -0.21
CA LEU A 29 -0.65 -10.87 0.79
C LEU A 29 -2.05 -11.49 0.71
N THR A 30 -2.57 -11.72 -0.50
CA THR A 30 -3.89 -12.34 -0.72
C THR A 30 -3.87 -13.81 -0.30
N LEU A 31 -2.81 -14.55 -0.66
CA LEU A 31 -2.63 -15.94 -0.23
C LEU A 31 -2.54 -16.05 1.29
N SER A 32 -1.81 -15.14 1.93
CA SER A 32 -1.75 -15.01 3.40
C SER A 32 -3.14 -14.82 4.00
N LEU A 33 -3.98 -13.94 3.42
CA LEU A 33 -5.36 -13.76 3.87
C LEU A 33 -6.20 -15.03 3.70
N LEU A 34 -6.17 -15.66 2.51
CA LEU A 34 -6.95 -16.86 2.23
C LEU A 34 -6.63 -18.00 3.21
N LEU A 35 -5.35 -18.20 3.50
CA LEU A 35 -4.89 -19.19 4.47
C LEU A 35 -5.33 -18.87 5.91
N LEU A 36 -5.39 -17.59 6.30
CA LEU A 36 -5.97 -17.17 7.58
C LEU A 36 -7.47 -17.45 7.64
N LEU A 37 -8.21 -17.13 6.59
CA LEU A 37 -9.65 -17.40 6.54
C LEU A 37 -9.92 -18.90 6.67
N ARG A 38 -9.14 -19.75 5.98
CA ARG A 38 -9.19 -21.21 6.13
C ARG A 38 -8.85 -21.67 7.56
N ALA A 39 -7.83 -21.08 8.19
CA ALA A 39 -7.49 -21.40 9.58
C ALA A 39 -8.64 -21.10 10.56
N GLY A 40 -9.46 -20.09 10.27
CA GLY A 40 -10.66 -19.77 11.03
C GLY A 40 -11.74 -20.85 10.96
N GLU A 41 -11.81 -21.58 9.84
CA GLU A 41 -12.75 -22.70 9.61
C GLU A 41 -12.26 -24.01 10.24
N GLU A 42 -10.94 -24.24 10.26
CA GLU A 42 -10.30 -25.47 10.76
C GLU A 42 -9.31 -25.18 11.91
N PRO A 43 -9.76 -24.74 13.10
CA PRO A 43 -8.87 -24.15 14.12
C PRO A 43 -7.90 -25.14 14.78
N ARG A 44 -8.01 -26.44 14.50
CA ARG A 44 -7.12 -27.48 15.05
C ARG A 44 -5.86 -27.67 14.22
N ASP A 45 -5.89 -27.32 12.94
CA ASP A 45 -4.73 -27.44 12.06
C ASP A 45 -3.89 -26.15 12.10
N PRO A 46 -2.65 -26.20 12.62
CA PRO A 46 -1.77 -25.03 12.64
C PRO A 46 -1.16 -24.71 11.27
N THR A 47 -1.25 -25.62 10.30
CA THR A 47 -0.56 -25.53 9.00
C THR A 47 -0.96 -24.28 8.22
N PRO A 48 -2.26 -23.93 8.05
CA PRO A 48 -2.64 -22.73 7.31
C PRO A 48 -2.13 -21.45 7.96
N ILE A 49 -1.99 -21.44 9.29
CA ILE A 49 -1.49 -20.28 10.05
C ILE A 49 0.01 -20.08 9.83
N ALA A 50 0.77 -21.18 9.90
CA ALA A 50 2.20 -21.16 9.61
C ALA A 50 2.47 -20.75 8.15
N LEU A 51 1.73 -21.34 7.19
CA LEU A 51 1.84 -20.98 5.77
C LEU A 51 1.41 -19.54 5.50
N SER A 52 0.38 -19.05 6.19
CA SER A 52 -0.05 -17.66 6.08
C SER A 52 1.06 -16.70 6.54
N GLY A 53 1.66 -16.97 7.70
CA GLY A 53 2.80 -16.19 8.18
C GLY A 53 3.95 -16.21 7.17
N LEU A 54 4.35 -17.39 6.68
CA LEU A 54 5.37 -17.49 5.62
C LEU A 54 5.02 -16.69 4.36
N CYS A 55 3.76 -16.69 3.93
CA CYS A 55 3.29 -15.87 2.81
C CYS A 55 3.43 -14.36 3.11
N LEU A 56 3.09 -13.89 4.32
CA LEU A 56 3.37 -12.51 4.72
C LEU A 56 4.87 -12.19 4.74
N GLY A 57 5.71 -13.15 5.15
CA GLY A 57 7.17 -13.05 5.05
C GLY A 57 7.62 -12.88 3.59
N GLY A 58 7.04 -13.64 2.66
CA GLY A 58 7.25 -13.51 1.22
C GLY A 58 6.80 -12.15 0.69
N ALA A 59 5.63 -11.68 1.11
CA ALA A 59 5.16 -10.33 0.82
C ALA A 59 6.16 -9.27 1.33
N THR A 60 6.74 -9.47 2.52
CA THR A 60 7.76 -8.57 3.09
C THR A 60 9.04 -8.55 2.27
N LEU A 61 9.51 -9.70 1.78
CA LEU A 61 10.67 -9.80 0.87
C LEU A 61 10.42 -9.07 -0.46
N THR A 62 9.20 -9.11 -0.99
CA THR A 62 8.87 -8.40 -2.25
C THR A 62 8.71 -6.89 -2.02
N ARG A 63 8.04 -6.48 -0.94
CA ARG A 63 7.84 -5.08 -0.56
C ARG A 63 8.01 -4.88 0.95
N PRO A 64 9.07 -4.17 1.35
CA PRO A 64 9.38 -3.90 2.76
C PRO A 64 8.34 -3.09 3.53
N ILE A 65 7.31 -2.55 2.87
CA ILE A 65 6.20 -1.85 3.52
C ILE A 65 5.46 -2.75 4.53
N SER A 66 5.44 -4.06 4.30
CA SER A 66 4.75 -5.03 5.16
C SER A 66 5.60 -5.55 6.32
N VAL A 67 6.85 -5.11 6.49
CA VAL A 67 7.76 -5.59 7.55
C VAL A 67 7.22 -5.35 8.96
N TYR A 68 6.33 -4.37 9.14
CA TYR A 68 5.68 -4.10 10.43
C TYR A 68 4.24 -4.62 10.50
N LEU A 69 3.70 -5.18 9.42
CA LEU A 69 2.30 -5.64 9.36
C LEU A 69 2.06 -6.86 10.25
N TRP A 70 3.06 -7.72 10.45
CA TRP A 70 2.93 -8.92 11.28
C TRP A 70 2.46 -8.58 12.70
N LEU A 71 2.92 -7.46 13.29
CA LEU A 71 2.62 -7.10 14.67
C LEU A 71 1.14 -6.73 14.88
N PRO A 72 0.59 -5.67 14.25
CA PRO A 72 -0.82 -5.31 14.44
C PRO A 72 -1.75 -6.43 13.97
N TRP A 73 -1.36 -7.18 12.92
CA TRP A 73 -2.16 -8.30 12.45
C TRP A 73 -2.21 -9.43 13.47
N SER A 74 -1.06 -9.82 14.05
CA SER A 74 -1.01 -10.84 15.12
C SER A 74 -1.79 -10.42 16.36
N LEU A 75 -1.68 -9.16 16.78
CA LEU A 75 -2.41 -8.64 17.95
C LEU A 75 -3.92 -8.65 17.71
N ALA A 76 -4.35 -8.24 16.52
CA ALA A 76 -5.76 -8.26 16.16
C ALA A 76 -6.31 -9.68 16.03
N LEU A 77 -5.52 -10.62 15.48
CA LEU A 77 -5.88 -12.04 15.46
C LEU A 77 -6.00 -12.60 16.88
N ALA A 78 -5.04 -12.31 17.76
CA ALA A 78 -5.08 -12.74 19.16
C ALA A 78 -6.28 -12.18 19.94
N TRP A 79 -6.74 -10.97 19.60
CA TRP A 79 -7.94 -10.36 20.18
C TRP A 79 -9.24 -10.92 19.60
N ALA A 80 -9.28 -11.14 18.29
CA ALA A 80 -10.48 -11.58 17.59
C ALA A 80 -10.79 -13.08 17.80
N TRP A 81 -9.79 -13.87 18.20
CA TRP A 81 -9.90 -15.30 18.42
C TRP A 81 -10.09 -15.64 19.91
N PRO A 82 -10.94 -16.61 20.29
CA PRO A 82 -11.07 -17.09 21.67
C PRO A 82 -9.73 -17.41 22.38
N HIS A 83 -9.72 -17.34 23.71
CA HIS A 83 -8.52 -17.43 24.57
C HIS A 83 -7.51 -18.56 24.24
N ARG A 84 -7.96 -19.69 23.68
CA ARG A 84 -7.13 -20.84 23.29
C ARG A 84 -6.23 -20.59 22.07
N PHE A 85 -6.35 -19.45 21.39
CA PHE A 85 -5.73 -19.21 20.09
C PHE A 85 -4.58 -18.19 20.11
N LYS A 86 -4.13 -17.75 21.29
CA LYS A 86 -2.91 -16.92 21.41
C LYS A 86 -1.67 -17.61 20.83
N ARG A 87 -1.57 -18.94 20.96
CA ARG A 87 -0.49 -19.75 20.36
C ARG A 87 -0.46 -19.63 18.84
N GLN A 88 -1.61 -19.52 18.20
CA GLN A 88 -1.72 -19.39 16.75
C GLN A 88 -1.29 -18.00 16.27
N ALA A 89 -1.66 -16.94 16.98
CA ALA A 89 -1.15 -15.60 16.68
C ALA A 89 0.37 -15.54 16.84
N CYS A 90 0.94 -16.18 17.86
CA CYS A 90 2.40 -16.30 18.00
C CYS A 90 3.03 -17.11 16.86
N LEU A 91 2.41 -18.21 16.44
CA LEU A 91 2.88 -19.02 15.30
C LEU A 91 2.90 -18.21 14.00
N PHE A 92 1.82 -17.46 13.73
CA PHE A 92 1.73 -16.55 12.59
C PHE A 92 2.84 -15.49 12.64
N ALA A 93 3.03 -14.82 13.79
CA ALA A 93 4.08 -13.83 13.98
C ALA A 93 5.49 -14.41 13.73
N ALA A 94 5.78 -15.58 14.34
CA ALA A 94 7.07 -16.24 14.22
C ALA A 94 7.39 -16.63 12.77
N THR A 95 6.40 -17.20 12.06
CA THR A 95 6.57 -17.61 10.66
C THR A 95 6.61 -16.42 9.69
N ALA A 96 5.89 -15.33 9.98
CA ALA A 96 5.99 -14.08 9.21
C ALA A 96 7.34 -13.40 9.31
N LEU A 97 8.01 -13.52 10.45
CA LEU A 97 9.35 -12.97 10.67
C LEU A 97 10.47 -13.84 10.13
N LEU A 98 10.23 -15.13 9.86
CA LEU A 98 11.25 -16.08 9.48
C LEU A 98 12.01 -15.65 8.22
N LEU A 99 11.30 -15.34 7.14
CA LEU A 99 11.93 -14.93 5.87
C LEU A 99 12.66 -13.57 5.97
N PRO A 100 12.06 -12.50 6.54
CA PRO A 100 12.80 -11.27 6.80
C PRO A 100 14.00 -11.44 7.73
N ALA A 101 13.92 -12.31 8.74
CA ALA A 101 15.02 -12.58 9.65
C ALA A 101 16.20 -13.26 8.93
N PHE A 102 15.93 -14.23 8.04
CA PHE A 102 16.98 -14.83 7.21
C PHE A 102 17.68 -13.79 6.33
N TRP A 103 16.94 -12.85 5.75
CA TRP A 103 17.52 -11.75 4.98
C TRP A 103 18.38 -10.83 5.85
N CYS A 104 17.89 -10.44 7.04
CA CYS A 104 18.68 -9.63 7.98
C CYS A 104 19.94 -10.36 8.47
N ALA A 105 19.87 -11.69 8.68
CA ALA A 105 21.02 -12.51 9.04
C ALA A 105 22.07 -12.54 7.92
N ARG A 106 21.65 -12.71 6.66
CA ARG A 106 22.52 -12.56 5.49
C ARG A 106 23.14 -11.17 5.44
N ASN A 107 22.37 -10.13 5.76
CA ASN A 107 22.88 -8.77 5.72
C ASN A 107 23.93 -8.50 6.80
N TRP A 108 23.76 -9.14 7.96
CA TRP A 108 24.73 -9.07 9.05
C TRP A 108 26.07 -9.73 8.66
N THR A 109 26.05 -10.90 8.04
CA THR A 109 27.28 -11.60 7.64
C THR A 109 28.06 -10.86 6.56
N ASN A 110 27.36 -10.26 5.60
CA ASN A 110 27.99 -9.64 4.43
C ASN A 110 28.31 -8.15 4.62
N TRP A 111 27.46 -7.39 5.33
CA TRP A 111 27.57 -5.93 5.42
C TRP A 111 27.56 -5.39 6.85
N ARG A 112 27.58 -6.27 7.88
CA ARG A 112 27.53 -5.89 9.31
C ARG A 112 26.36 -4.96 9.64
N SER A 113 25.26 -5.09 8.91
CA SER A 113 24.08 -4.24 9.04
C SER A 113 22.83 -5.09 9.23
N PHE A 114 22.17 -4.94 10.37
CA PHE A 114 20.88 -5.59 10.65
C PHE A 114 19.72 -4.70 10.15
N SER A 115 19.75 -4.39 8.86
CA SER A 115 18.71 -3.59 8.20
C SER A 115 18.04 -4.42 7.11
N PHE A 116 16.71 -4.40 7.10
CA PHE A 116 15.94 -5.12 6.09
C PHE A 116 15.95 -4.40 4.73
N ASN A 117 15.85 -3.07 4.72
CA ASN A 117 15.82 -2.30 3.48
C ASN A 117 16.35 -0.86 3.63
N PRO A 118 17.49 -0.51 2.99
CA PRO A 118 17.96 0.87 2.91
C PRO A 118 17.11 1.76 1.98
N VAL A 119 16.35 1.22 1.02
CA VAL A 119 15.59 2.00 0.02
C VAL A 119 14.53 2.92 0.64
N ARG A 120 14.00 2.58 1.83
CA ARG A 120 13.04 3.46 2.55
C ARG A 120 13.59 4.87 2.82
N VAL A 121 14.91 5.01 2.87
CA VAL A 121 15.56 6.29 3.07
C VAL A 121 15.39 7.20 1.85
N ALA A 122 15.69 6.69 0.67
CA ALA A 122 15.53 7.44 -0.57
C ALA A 122 14.07 7.86 -0.72
N ASP A 123 13.14 6.98 -0.33
CA ASP A 123 11.72 7.31 -0.39
C ASP A 123 11.33 8.46 0.54
N ALA A 124 11.86 8.48 1.76
CA ALA A 124 11.60 9.54 2.73
C ALA A 124 12.07 10.91 2.21
N MET A 125 13.23 10.99 1.56
CA MET A 125 13.72 12.24 0.99
C MET A 125 12.94 12.63 -0.29
N PHE A 126 12.90 11.75 -1.28
CA PHE A 126 12.41 12.09 -2.62
C PHE A 126 10.89 12.11 -2.73
N TRP A 127 10.14 11.52 -1.79
CA TRP A 127 8.67 11.54 -1.82
C TRP A 127 8.06 12.29 -0.65
N GLN A 128 8.54 12.09 0.58
CA GLN A 128 7.93 12.73 1.75
C GLN A 128 8.46 14.15 1.98
N ALA A 129 9.79 14.32 2.10
CA ALA A 129 10.39 15.63 2.31
C ALA A 129 10.15 16.56 1.10
N ALA A 130 10.31 16.04 -0.13
CA ALA A 130 10.00 16.80 -1.34
C ALA A 130 8.52 17.21 -1.43
N ALA A 131 7.56 16.36 -1.01
CA ALA A 131 6.15 16.75 -1.03
C ALA A 131 5.84 17.88 -0.02
N ILE A 132 6.47 17.81 1.15
CA ILE A 132 6.37 18.87 2.18
C ILE A 132 6.96 20.16 1.64
N GLN A 133 8.18 20.12 1.10
CA GLN A 133 8.88 21.30 0.58
C GLN A 133 8.14 21.92 -0.62
N ALA A 134 7.69 21.10 -1.58
CA ALA A 134 6.87 21.55 -2.69
C ALA A 134 5.58 22.25 -2.22
N SER A 135 4.95 21.71 -1.18
CA SER A 135 3.74 22.32 -0.60
C SER A 135 4.00 23.64 0.12
N ILE A 136 5.20 23.85 0.67
CA ILE A 136 5.59 25.09 1.34
C ILE A 136 5.90 26.17 0.32
N GLU A 137 6.69 25.84 -0.70
CA GLU A 137 7.21 26.81 -1.66
C GLU A 137 6.28 27.02 -2.86
N GLY A 138 5.25 26.21 -3.03
CA GLY A 138 4.34 26.29 -4.18
C GLY A 138 4.98 25.86 -5.51
N ILE A 139 6.10 25.12 -5.46
CA ILE A 139 6.81 24.63 -6.64
C ILE A 139 6.34 23.22 -7.02
N SER A 140 6.77 22.73 -8.19
CA SER A 140 6.45 21.36 -8.59
C SER A 140 7.21 20.32 -7.76
N MET A 141 6.67 19.09 -7.72
CA MET A 141 7.32 17.99 -7.01
C MET A 141 8.72 17.70 -7.56
N ASP A 142 8.90 17.79 -8.88
CA ASP A 142 10.17 17.49 -9.52
C ASP A 142 11.20 18.61 -9.25
N ASP A 143 10.78 19.88 -9.25
CA ASP A 143 11.63 21.00 -8.85
C ASP A 143 12.07 20.87 -7.39
N SER A 144 11.14 20.48 -6.51
CA SER A 144 11.44 20.26 -5.09
C SER A 144 12.44 19.12 -4.89
N ARG A 145 12.32 18.02 -5.63
CA ARG A 145 13.32 16.94 -5.60
C ARG A 145 14.69 17.40 -6.05
N ALA A 146 14.74 18.11 -7.17
CA ALA A 146 15.99 18.63 -7.73
C ALA A 146 16.67 19.58 -6.72
N LYS A 147 15.88 20.47 -6.11
CA LYS A 147 16.34 21.38 -5.06
C LYS A 147 16.88 20.64 -3.84
N LEU A 148 16.12 19.72 -3.26
CA LEU A 148 16.55 18.95 -2.09
C LEU A 148 17.78 18.07 -2.41
N ALA A 149 17.87 17.51 -3.61
CA ALA A 149 19.05 16.77 -4.05
C ALA A 149 20.30 17.65 -4.12
N ASN A 150 20.16 18.88 -4.63
CA ASN A 150 21.25 19.84 -4.68
C ASN A 150 21.67 20.32 -3.28
N GLU A 151 20.71 20.62 -2.41
CA GLU A 151 20.98 20.98 -1.01
C GLU A 151 21.70 19.86 -0.27
N PHE A 152 21.26 18.60 -0.45
CA PHE A 152 21.93 17.44 0.12
C PHE A 152 23.38 17.31 -0.38
N ARG A 153 23.61 17.46 -1.69
CA ARG A 153 24.96 17.43 -2.28
C ARG A 153 25.85 18.57 -1.78
N GLN A 154 25.31 19.75 -1.54
CA GLN A 154 26.08 20.88 -1.00
C GLN A 154 26.51 20.63 0.45
N LEU A 155 25.63 20.04 1.27
CA LEU A 155 25.93 19.68 2.66
C LEU A 155 26.89 18.49 2.77
N TYR A 156 26.80 17.55 1.83
CA TYR A 156 27.60 16.33 1.79
C TYR A 156 28.30 16.19 0.42
N PRO A 157 29.32 17.02 0.13
CA PRO A 157 29.94 17.10 -1.19
C PRO A 157 30.74 15.85 -1.58
N LYS A 158 31.15 15.05 -0.59
CA LYS A 158 31.77 13.75 -0.82
C LYS A 158 30.70 12.66 -0.64
N PRO A 159 30.24 11.99 -1.71
CA PRO A 159 29.38 10.83 -1.54
C PRO A 159 30.14 9.80 -0.70
N SER A 160 29.55 9.32 0.38
CA SER A 160 30.18 8.27 1.17
C SER A 160 30.28 7.02 0.29
N GLU A 161 31.47 6.43 0.17
CA GLU A 161 31.64 5.14 -0.52
C GLU A 161 30.77 4.03 0.10
N ASN A 162 30.34 4.24 1.35
CA ASN A 162 29.43 3.37 2.08
C ASN A 162 27.94 3.76 1.87
N SER A 163 27.20 2.97 1.10
CA SER A 163 25.77 3.17 0.85
C SER A 163 24.90 3.19 2.12
N VAL A 164 25.35 2.55 3.21
CA VAL A 164 24.67 2.58 4.51
C VAL A 164 24.81 3.93 5.18
N GLU A 165 25.99 4.56 5.08
CA GLU A 165 26.24 5.88 5.63
C GLU A 165 25.47 6.96 4.87
N GLU A 166 25.51 6.91 3.53
CA GLU A 166 24.69 7.79 2.68
C GLU A 166 23.21 7.68 3.05
N SER A 167 22.72 6.44 3.25
CA SER A 167 21.35 6.21 3.68
C SER A 167 21.06 6.81 5.07
N ARG A 168 22.00 6.79 6.01
CA ARG A 168 21.80 7.44 7.32
C ARG A 168 21.73 8.95 7.17
N LEU A 169 22.58 9.55 6.36
CA LEU A 169 22.62 11.00 6.11
C LEU A 169 21.36 11.48 5.41
N LEU A 170 20.93 10.80 4.34
CA LEU A 170 19.69 11.08 3.62
C LEU A 170 18.47 11.00 4.55
N HIS A 171 18.43 9.99 5.43
CA HIS A 171 17.33 9.82 6.37
C HIS A 171 17.31 10.93 7.43
N ALA A 172 18.48 11.30 7.96
CA ALA A 172 18.60 12.41 8.91
C ALA A 172 18.16 13.73 8.26
N PHE A 173 18.55 13.97 7.01
CA PHE A 173 18.15 15.14 6.23
C PHE A 173 16.64 15.20 5.99
N ALA A 174 16.04 14.10 5.50
CA ALA A 174 14.60 13.99 5.30
C ALA A 174 13.82 14.17 6.61
N ARG A 175 14.27 13.53 7.69
CA ARG A 175 13.66 13.65 9.02
C ARG A 175 13.68 15.08 9.53
N LYS A 176 14.78 15.82 9.32
CA LYS A 176 14.88 17.24 9.70
C LYS A 176 13.74 18.04 9.07
N ILE A 177 13.51 17.90 7.77
CA ILE A 177 12.43 18.60 7.05
C ILE A 177 11.04 18.23 7.61
N VAL A 178 10.76 16.95 7.81
CA VAL A 178 9.48 16.47 8.36
C VAL A 178 9.22 17.01 9.77
N VAL A 179 10.23 17.01 10.63
CA VAL A 179 10.12 17.50 12.02
C VAL A 179 10.04 19.02 12.09
N THR A 180 10.67 19.75 11.17
CA THR A 180 10.56 21.21 11.09
C THR A 180 9.18 21.66 10.58
N HIS A 181 8.48 20.82 9.81
CA HIS A 181 7.18 21.15 9.19
C HIS A 181 6.07 20.11 9.47
N PRO A 182 5.77 19.80 10.74
CA PRO A 182 4.86 18.70 11.09
C PRO A 182 3.42 18.98 10.64
N MET A 183 2.99 20.24 10.67
CA MET A 183 1.64 20.63 10.26
C MET A 183 1.41 20.42 8.76
N GLN A 184 2.42 20.68 7.93
CA GLN A 184 2.37 20.42 6.50
C GLN A 184 2.30 18.92 6.23
N ALA A 185 3.09 18.11 6.94
CA ALA A 185 3.02 16.66 6.85
C ALA A 185 1.62 16.13 7.20
N ILE A 186 1.02 16.60 8.30
CA ILE A 186 -0.34 16.23 8.72
C ILE A 186 -1.38 16.65 7.69
N LYS A 187 -1.26 17.85 7.10
CA LYS A 187 -2.19 18.33 6.06
C LYS A 187 -2.11 17.53 4.75
N LEU A 188 -0.92 17.11 4.35
CA LEU A 188 -0.71 16.32 3.13
C LEU A 188 -1.21 14.88 3.27
N TYR A 189 -1.26 14.36 4.49
CA TYR A 189 -1.66 12.99 4.76
C TYR A 189 -3.07 12.63 4.29
N PRO A 190 -4.16 13.33 4.68
CA PRO A 190 -5.50 13.02 4.20
C PRO A 190 -5.64 13.21 2.68
N ILE A 191 -4.95 14.19 2.09
CA ILE A 191 -4.92 14.38 0.63
C ILE A 191 -4.32 13.14 -0.04
N SER A 192 -3.27 12.57 0.54
CA SER A 192 -2.60 11.38 0.03
C SER A 192 -3.44 10.12 0.17
N VAL A 193 -4.15 9.96 1.30
CA VAL A 193 -5.15 8.90 1.49
C VAL A 193 -6.24 9.00 0.43
N LEU A 194 -6.85 10.17 0.26
CA LEU A 194 -7.92 10.40 -0.70
C LEU A 194 -7.44 10.17 -2.13
N LYS A 195 -6.25 10.67 -2.49
CA LYS A 195 -5.65 10.45 -3.80
C LYS A 195 -5.42 8.97 -4.07
N MET A 196 -4.88 8.22 -3.11
CA MET A 196 -4.67 6.78 -3.25
C MET A 196 -5.97 6.01 -3.47
N LEU A 197 -7.01 6.32 -2.67
CA LEU A 197 -8.27 5.60 -2.69
C LEU A 197 -9.21 6.01 -3.83
N LEU A 198 -9.20 7.28 -4.23
CA LEU A 198 -10.19 7.83 -5.17
C LEU A 198 -9.62 8.14 -6.56
N SER A 199 -8.30 8.24 -6.74
CA SER A 199 -7.74 8.58 -8.06
C SER A 199 -8.02 7.47 -9.08
N PRO A 200 -8.59 7.75 -10.24
CA PRO A 200 -8.92 6.71 -11.22
C PRO A 200 -7.70 6.08 -11.91
N GLY A 201 -6.49 6.63 -11.73
CA GLY A 201 -5.27 6.07 -12.31
C GLY A 201 -5.18 6.18 -13.84
N LEU A 202 -5.91 7.13 -14.43
CA LEU A 202 -5.97 7.33 -15.88
C LEU A 202 -4.63 7.78 -16.47
N ASP A 203 -3.73 8.34 -15.66
CA ASP A 203 -2.38 8.73 -16.09
C ASP A 203 -1.54 7.52 -16.54
N LEU A 204 -1.69 6.34 -15.92
CA LEU A 204 -1.01 5.14 -16.42
C LEU A 204 -1.59 4.69 -17.75
N ILE A 205 -2.92 4.65 -17.84
CA ILE A 205 -3.61 4.22 -19.05
C ILE A 205 -3.25 5.18 -20.20
N ALA A 206 -3.26 6.48 -19.95
CA ALA A 206 -2.87 7.49 -20.91
C ALA A 206 -1.40 7.35 -21.32
N LYS A 207 -0.48 7.10 -20.38
CA LYS A 207 0.95 6.87 -20.70
C LYS A 207 1.17 5.58 -21.48
N ALA A 208 0.40 4.52 -21.20
CA ALA A 208 0.50 3.25 -21.91
C ALA A 208 0.03 3.39 -23.37
N ILE A 209 -1.04 4.17 -23.62
CA ILE A 209 -1.59 4.40 -24.96
C ILE A 209 -0.79 5.49 -25.71
N TRP A 210 -0.32 6.53 -25.01
CA TRP A 210 0.37 7.70 -25.58
C TRP A 210 1.67 8.03 -24.81
N PRO A 211 2.75 7.24 -24.99
CA PRO A 211 3.98 7.36 -24.18
C PRO A 211 4.74 8.67 -24.35
N ASN A 212 4.64 9.33 -25.51
CA ASN A 212 5.44 10.53 -25.84
C ASN A 212 4.77 11.85 -25.42
N GLN A 213 3.58 11.80 -24.81
CA GLN A 213 2.81 13.01 -24.54
C GLN A 213 3.14 13.58 -23.16
N SER A 214 3.69 14.79 -23.11
CA SER A 214 3.96 15.51 -21.86
C SER A 214 2.65 15.91 -21.19
N VAL A 215 2.45 15.48 -19.94
CA VAL A 215 1.26 15.85 -19.16
C VAL A 215 1.41 17.30 -18.68
N PRO A 216 0.46 18.20 -18.99
CA PRO A 216 0.53 19.59 -18.55
C PRO A 216 0.61 19.69 -17.02
N ASN A 217 1.66 20.32 -16.50
CA ASN A 217 1.88 20.50 -15.07
C ASN A 217 1.09 21.69 -14.52
N LYS A 218 -0.24 21.65 -14.58
CA LYS A 218 -1.10 22.66 -13.93
C LYS A 218 -1.36 22.24 -12.48
N GLN A 219 -1.03 23.09 -11.52
CA GLN A 219 -1.31 22.85 -10.10
C GLN A 219 -2.71 23.36 -9.71
N SER A 220 -3.73 22.51 -9.74
CA SER A 220 -5.04 22.79 -9.15
C SER A 220 -5.32 21.86 -7.97
N LEU A 221 -6.23 22.23 -7.06
CA LEU A 221 -6.62 21.37 -5.93
C LEU A 221 -7.22 20.04 -6.41
N VAL A 222 -7.97 20.08 -7.52
CA VAL A 222 -8.48 18.87 -8.19
C VAL A 222 -7.33 18.01 -8.72
N ASN A 223 -6.27 18.61 -9.30
CA ASN A 223 -5.08 17.87 -9.74
C ASN A 223 -4.26 17.30 -8.57
N LYS A 224 -4.33 17.91 -7.38
CA LYS A 224 -3.72 17.35 -6.16
C LYS A 224 -4.39 16.04 -5.73
N VAL A 225 -5.71 15.92 -5.89
CA VAL A 225 -6.48 14.72 -5.49
C VAL A 225 -6.60 13.69 -6.62
N MET A 226 -6.91 14.12 -7.85
CA MET A 226 -7.16 13.21 -8.98
C MET A 226 -5.88 12.72 -9.67
N GLY A 227 -4.74 13.35 -9.39
CA GLY A 227 -3.48 13.15 -10.10
C GLY A 227 -3.12 14.34 -10.98
N LEU A 228 -1.82 14.63 -11.11
CA LEU A 228 -1.35 15.74 -11.94
C LEU A 228 -1.79 15.50 -13.39
N GLY A 229 -2.61 16.42 -13.89
CA GLY A 229 -3.01 16.46 -15.29
C GLY A 229 -4.07 15.45 -15.71
N THR A 230 -4.73 14.72 -14.80
CA THR A 230 -5.86 13.84 -15.16
C THR A 230 -6.94 14.61 -15.93
N LEU A 231 -7.30 15.81 -15.46
CA LEU A 231 -8.25 16.67 -16.16
C LEU A 231 -7.71 17.18 -17.50
N ALA A 232 -6.44 17.59 -17.55
CA ALA A 232 -5.82 18.07 -18.79
C ALA A 232 -5.74 16.95 -19.85
N ILE A 233 -5.50 15.71 -19.42
CA ILE A 233 -5.53 14.52 -20.26
C ILE A 233 -6.95 14.25 -20.76
N LEU A 234 -7.95 14.35 -19.88
CA LEU A 234 -9.36 14.16 -20.22
C LEU A 234 -9.88 15.21 -21.21
N GLU A 235 -9.46 16.47 -21.06
CA GLU A 235 -9.77 17.56 -22.00
C GLU A 235 -9.21 17.28 -23.40
N GLN A 236 -8.00 16.72 -23.49
CA GLN A 236 -7.37 16.39 -24.77
C GLN A 236 -7.91 15.09 -25.39
N ARG A 237 -8.46 14.18 -24.56
CA ARG A 237 -8.83 12.81 -24.96
C ARG A 237 -10.20 12.44 -24.38
N PRO A 238 -11.30 12.80 -25.05
CA PRO A 238 -12.64 12.61 -24.48
C PRO A 238 -13.01 11.14 -24.24
N LEU A 239 -12.42 10.19 -24.97
CA LEU A 239 -12.62 8.75 -24.74
C LEU A 239 -12.19 8.31 -23.32
N LEU A 240 -11.22 8.99 -22.70
CA LEU A 240 -10.81 8.69 -21.33
C LEU A 240 -11.89 9.05 -20.30
N TRP A 241 -12.89 9.88 -20.64
CA TRP A 241 -14.05 10.09 -19.76
C TRP A 241 -14.85 8.80 -19.58
N ILE A 242 -14.99 8.00 -20.63
CA ILE A 242 -15.71 6.72 -20.57
C ILE A 242 -14.93 5.74 -19.68
N VAL A 243 -13.63 5.62 -19.90
CA VAL A 243 -12.74 4.77 -19.08
C VAL A 243 -12.72 5.24 -17.63
N GLY A 244 -12.60 6.55 -17.40
CA GLY A 244 -12.64 7.17 -16.07
C GLY A 244 -13.97 6.92 -15.36
N GLY A 245 -15.10 7.11 -16.05
CA GLY A 245 -16.42 6.82 -15.53
C GLY A 245 -16.58 5.35 -15.14
N TRP A 246 -16.08 4.43 -15.99
CA TRP A 246 -16.09 3.00 -15.70
C TRP A 246 -15.24 2.64 -14.47
N VAL A 247 -14.01 3.17 -14.36
CA VAL A 247 -13.15 2.96 -13.19
C VAL A 247 -13.82 3.50 -11.91
N CYS A 248 -14.38 4.71 -11.97
CA CYS A 248 -15.08 5.32 -10.83
C CYS A 248 -16.31 4.50 -10.42
N LEU A 249 -17.08 3.98 -11.38
CA LEU A 249 -18.23 3.10 -11.12
C LEU A 249 -17.79 1.81 -10.42
N LEU A 250 -16.75 1.13 -10.92
CA LEU A 250 -16.23 -0.09 -10.31
C LEU A 250 -15.68 0.14 -8.91
N LEU A 251 -14.92 1.23 -8.70
CA LEU A 251 -14.44 1.60 -7.36
C LEU A 251 -15.60 1.90 -6.41
N GLY A 252 -16.61 2.66 -6.86
CA GLY A 252 -17.81 2.95 -6.08
C GLY A 252 -18.57 1.68 -5.70
N LEU A 253 -18.74 0.77 -6.65
CA LEU A 253 -19.36 -0.54 -6.40
C LEU A 253 -18.57 -1.37 -5.39
N ASN A 254 -17.24 -1.46 -5.56
CA ASN A 254 -16.37 -2.23 -4.68
C ASN A 254 -16.42 -1.68 -3.24
N TYR A 255 -16.29 -0.36 -3.07
CA TYR A 255 -16.39 0.28 -1.76
C TYR A 255 -17.79 0.15 -1.14
N GLY A 256 -18.85 0.28 -1.93
CA GLY A 256 -20.23 0.11 -1.47
C GLY A 256 -20.49 -1.32 -0.97
N LEU A 257 -20.11 -2.32 -1.75
CA LEU A 257 -20.25 -3.73 -1.36
C LEU A 257 -19.35 -4.08 -0.17
N ALA A 258 -18.12 -3.57 -0.12
CA ALA A 258 -17.21 -3.76 1.01
C ALA A 258 -17.77 -3.16 2.31
N ALA A 259 -18.37 -1.97 2.25
CA ALA A 259 -19.03 -1.34 3.39
C ALA A 259 -20.25 -2.14 3.88
N LEU A 260 -21.08 -2.64 2.96
CA LEU A 260 -22.19 -3.54 3.29
C LEU A 260 -21.70 -4.85 3.89
N GLY A 261 -20.62 -5.42 3.36
CA GLY A 261 -19.96 -6.60 3.88
C GLY A 261 -19.40 -6.40 5.29
N PHE A 262 -18.69 -5.30 5.51
CA PHE A 262 -18.22 -4.87 6.83
C PHE A 262 -19.39 -4.80 7.83
N TRP A 263 -20.47 -4.09 7.48
CA TRP A 263 -21.65 -3.96 8.33
C TRP A 263 -22.25 -5.31 8.70
N ARG A 264 -22.37 -6.21 7.72
CA ARG A 264 -22.93 -7.55 7.94
C ARG A 264 -22.04 -8.43 8.82
N LEU A 265 -20.72 -8.43 8.59
CA LEU A 265 -19.77 -9.16 9.42
C LEU A 265 -19.74 -8.62 10.84
N TYR A 266 -19.86 -7.29 10.99
CA TYR A 266 -19.94 -6.63 12.29
C TYR A 266 -21.19 -7.05 13.07
N MET A 267 -22.37 -6.98 12.42
CA MET A 267 -23.64 -7.43 13.02
C MET A 267 -23.66 -8.95 13.27
N GLY A 268 -23.02 -9.73 12.41
CA GLY A 268 -22.83 -11.17 12.57
C GLY A 268 -21.76 -11.56 13.60
N ARG A 269 -21.12 -10.58 14.27
CA ARG A 269 -20.04 -10.78 15.25
C ARG A 269 -18.85 -11.59 14.72
N GLN A 270 -18.61 -11.56 13.40
CA GLN A 270 -17.46 -12.23 12.76
C GLN A 270 -16.18 -11.40 12.89
N ARG A 271 -15.78 -11.14 14.15
CA ARG A 271 -14.61 -10.30 14.51
C ARG A 271 -13.33 -10.77 13.85
N PHE A 272 -13.17 -12.09 13.69
CA PHE A 272 -12.00 -12.69 13.05
C PHE A 272 -11.84 -12.23 11.59
N VAL A 273 -12.87 -12.39 10.77
CA VAL A 273 -12.84 -12.00 9.35
C VAL A 273 -12.61 -10.49 9.21
N LEU A 274 -13.27 -9.70 10.07
CA LEU A 274 -13.06 -8.25 10.11
C LEU A 274 -11.61 -7.89 10.45
N ALA A 275 -11.04 -8.48 11.50
CA ALA A 275 -9.65 -8.23 11.87
C ALA A 275 -8.68 -8.67 10.75
N ALA A 276 -8.94 -9.81 10.13
CA ALA A 276 -8.12 -10.36 9.06
C ALA A 276 -8.07 -9.44 7.83
N CYS A 277 -9.16 -8.75 7.50
CA CYS A 277 -9.21 -7.84 6.35
C CYS A 277 -8.85 -6.40 6.71
N LEU A 278 -9.44 -5.84 7.77
CA LEU A 278 -9.34 -4.40 8.06
C LEU A 278 -7.97 -3.98 8.55
N VAL A 279 -7.29 -4.82 9.32
CA VAL A 279 -5.97 -4.48 9.87
C VAL A 279 -4.95 -4.28 8.74
N PRO A 280 -4.79 -5.19 7.77
CA PRO A 280 -3.90 -4.94 6.64
C PRO A 280 -4.38 -3.77 5.77
N ILE A 281 -5.69 -3.58 5.56
CA ILE A 281 -6.21 -2.41 4.83
C ILE A 281 -5.76 -1.11 5.51
N VAL A 282 -6.10 -0.94 6.80
CA VAL A 282 -5.79 0.27 7.57
C VAL A 282 -4.27 0.46 7.65
N PHE A 283 -3.51 -0.60 7.93
CA PHE A 283 -2.06 -0.53 7.97
C PHE A 283 -1.48 -0.05 6.64
N LEU A 284 -1.86 -0.65 5.51
CA LEU A 284 -1.33 -0.29 4.20
C LEU A 284 -1.75 1.12 3.79
N VAL A 285 -2.98 1.53 4.08
CA VAL A 285 -3.42 2.93 3.90
C VAL A 285 -2.51 3.84 4.71
N MET A 286 -2.31 3.54 5.99
CA MET A 286 -1.60 4.44 6.90
C MET A 286 -0.12 4.56 6.55
N VAL A 287 0.54 3.44 6.26
CA VAL A 287 1.98 3.43 5.96
C VAL A 287 2.26 3.96 4.55
N SER A 288 1.36 3.74 3.58
CA SER A 288 1.56 4.25 2.22
C SER A 288 1.30 5.75 2.12
N SER A 289 0.45 6.34 2.97
CA SER A 289 -0.04 7.73 2.86
C SER A 289 0.93 8.84 3.28
N GLY A 290 2.18 8.51 3.63
CA GLY A 290 3.14 9.44 4.22
C GLY A 290 3.71 10.52 3.27
N GLY A 291 3.42 10.51 1.97
CA GLY A 291 4.03 11.43 1.00
C GLY A 291 3.29 11.47 -0.32
N TRP A 292 4.00 11.65 -1.43
CA TRP A 292 3.34 11.71 -2.74
C TRP A 292 2.90 10.32 -3.22
N VAL A 293 1.66 9.94 -2.87
CA VAL A 293 1.08 8.63 -3.17
C VAL A 293 0.42 8.60 -4.54
N TYR A 294 0.50 7.43 -5.17
CA TYR A 294 -0.21 7.07 -6.40
C TYR A 294 -1.30 6.03 -6.11
N TYR A 295 -2.34 6.01 -6.95
CA TYR A 295 -3.40 5.01 -6.96
C TYR A 295 -2.87 3.57 -6.93
N ARG A 296 -1.70 3.28 -7.52
CA ARG A 296 -1.11 1.92 -7.51
C ARG A 296 -0.94 1.33 -6.11
N HIS A 297 -0.79 2.16 -5.07
CA HIS A 297 -0.66 1.68 -3.69
C HIS A 297 -1.97 1.10 -3.13
N ARG A 298 -3.11 1.29 -3.82
CA ARG A 298 -4.37 0.61 -3.49
C ARG A 298 -4.43 -0.82 -4.01
N ILE A 299 -3.63 -1.19 -5.02
CA ILE A 299 -3.72 -2.52 -5.67
C ILE A 299 -3.65 -3.65 -4.64
N PRO A 300 -2.74 -3.65 -3.65
CA PRO A 300 -2.68 -4.71 -2.65
C PRO A 300 -3.86 -4.70 -1.65
N ILE A 301 -4.62 -3.60 -1.60
CA ILE A 301 -5.78 -3.41 -0.73
C ILE A 301 -7.05 -3.98 -1.38
N LEU A 302 -7.12 -3.97 -2.72
CA LEU A 302 -8.33 -4.38 -3.47
C LEU A 302 -8.78 -5.81 -3.15
N PRO A 303 -7.93 -6.85 -3.12
CA PRO A 303 -8.38 -8.20 -2.77
C PRO A 303 -8.98 -8.28 -1.36
N LEU A 304 -8.46 -7.50 -0.40
CA LEU A 304 -8.97 -7.44 0.97
C LEU A 304 -10.36 -6.81 1.01
N LEU A 305 -10.57 -5.73 0.23
CA LEU A 305 -11.87 -5.08 0.07
C LEU A 305 -12.88 -5.99 -0.63
N GLU A 306 -12.44 -6.74 -1.63
CA GLU A 306 -13.29 -7.66 -2.37
C GLU A 306 -13.73 -8.85 -1.50
N VAL A 307 -12.90 -9.33 -0.59
CA VAL A 307 -13.30 -10.32 0.43
C VAL A 307 -14.40 -9.75 1.33
N LEU A 308 -14.26 -8.48 1.77
CA LEU A 308 -15.35 -7.80 2.49
C LEU A 308 -16.59 -7.70 1.60
N ALA A 309 -16.45 -7.30 0.34
CA ALA A 309 -17.55 -7.22 -0.62
C ALA A 309 -18.25 -8.57 -0.81
N ALA A 310 -17.52 -9.69 -0.86
CA ALA A 310 -18.06 -11.05 -0.95
C ALA A 310 -18.94 -11.42 0.25
N ALA A 311 -18.62 -10.92 1.45
CA ALA A 311 -19.47 -11.14 2.63
C ALA A 311 -20.87 -10.48 2.48
N SER A 312 -21.03 -9.50 1.58
CA SER A 312 -22.35 -8.96 1.22
C SER A 312 -23.19 -9.93 0.35
N GLY A 313 -22.58 -10.93 -0.29
CA GLY A 313 -23.30 -11.91 -1.12
C GLY A 313 -23.72 -13.17 -0.37
N ILE A 314 -22.90 -13.65 0.57
CA ILE A 314 -23.01 -15.01 1.15
C ILE A 314 -24.35 -15.25 1.87
N ARG A 315 -24.94 -14.24 2.54
CA ARG A 315 -26.30 -14.36 3.12
C ARG A 315 -27.44 -14.06 2.14
N ALA A 316 -27.20 -13.25 1.11
CA ALA A 316 -28.22 -12.95 0.11
C ALA A 316 -28.56 -14.20 -0.73
N LEU A 317 -27.61 -15.12 -0.85
CA LEU A 317 -27.77 -16.40 -1.54
C LEU A 317 -28.36 -17.52 -0.67
N GLY A 318 -28.80 -17.24 0.57
CA GLY A 318 -29.49 -18.24 1.41
C GLY A 318 -28.62 -19.40 1.90
N LEU A 319 -27.30 -19.38 1.65
CA LEU A 319 -26.36 -20.40 2.11
C LEU A 319 -26.09 -20.22 3.62
N ARG A 320 -27.02 -20.72 4.45
CA ARG A 320 -26.76 -20.98 5.87
C ARG A 320 -25.81 -22.18 5.97
N ARG A 321 -24.60 -21.94 6.48
CA ARG A 321 -23.87 -22.94 7.26
C ARG A 321 -24.12 -22.64 8.74
#